data_AF-W2SHU8-F1
#
_entry.id   AF-W2SHU8-F1
#
_cell.length_a   1.000
_cell.length_b   1.000
_cell.length_c   1.000
_cell.angle_alpha   90.00
_cell.angle_beta   90.00
_cell.angle_gamma   90.00
#
_symmetry.space_group_name_H-M   'P 1'
#
loop_
_entity.id
_entity.type
_entity.pdbx_description
1 polymer ?
#
loop_
_entity_poly.entity_id
_entity_poly.type
_entity_poly.pdbx_seq_one_letter_code
_entity_poly.pdbx_strand_id
1 'polypeptide(L)'
;CPYSLITGCTFGVLALYVWAIGILAAGQSSTMTGTYAGQFAMEGFVQIQLPQWKRILLTRSLAMGPTLLLTIFSGGVDHITGLNDFLNCVQMVQLPFAIFPILTFVSDGRVMFQFKTS
;
A
#
# COMPACT_ATOMS: atom_id res chain seq x y z
N CYS A 1 -7.68 22.65 -5.13
CA CYS A 1 -9.15 22.59 -4.99
C CYS A 1 -9.54 21.12 -4.82
N PRO A 2 -10.07 20.70 -3.66
CA PRO A 2 -10.18 19.27 -3.33
C PRO A 2 -11.23 18.58 -4.22
N TYR A 3 -10.93 17.36 -4.66
CA TYR A 3 -11.75 16.56 -5.58
C TYR A 3 -13.22 16.40 -5.13
N SER A 4 -13.51 16.54 -3.84
CA SER A 4 -14.87 16.53 -3.28
C SER A 4 -15.73 17.74 -3.70
N LEU A 5 -15.14 18.92 -3.93
CA LEU A 5 -15.90 20.10 -4.33
C LEU A 5 -16.33 20.05 -5.81
N ILE A 6 -15.53 19.42 -6.66
CA ILE A 6 -15.78 19.36 -8.11
C ILE A 6 -17.03 18.50 -8.38
N THR A 7 -17.12 17.30 -7.79
CA THR A 7 -18.28 16.40 -7.96
C THR A 7 -19.57 16.96 -7.34
N GLY A 8 -19.48 17.67 -6.21
CA GLY A 8 -20.63 18.29 -5.57
C GLY A 8 -21.27 19.40 -6.42
N CYS A 9 -20.45 20.19 -7.12
CA CYS A 9 -20.93 21.30 -7.96
C CYS A 9 -21.36 20.87 -9.37
N THR A 10 -20.81 19.78 -9.94
CA THR A 10 -21.13 19.36 -11.32
C THR A 10 -22.07 18.15 -11.44
N PHE A 11 -22.13 17.27 -10.43
CA PHE A 11 -22.91 16.02 -10.48
C PHE A 11 -23.91 15.87 -9.31
N GLY A 12 -23.89 16.76 -8.32
CA GLY A 12 -24.79 16.75 -7.18
C GLY A 12 -24.39 15.77 -6.06
N VAL A 13 -25.18 15.74 -4.99
CA VAL A 13 -24.90 14.99 -3.74
C VAL A 13 -24.71 13.48 -3.97
N LEU A 14 -25.32 12.93 -5.03
CA LEU A 14 -25.26 11.50 -5.34
C LEU A 14 -23.85 11.04 -5.76
N ALA A 15 -23.09 11.87 -6.50
CA ALA A 15 -21.72 11.53 -6.89
C ALA A 15 -20.74 11.57 -5.72
N LEU A 16 -21.00 12.40 -4.69
CA LEU A 16 -20.22 12.39 -3.45
C LEU A 16 -20.37 11.06 -2.71
N TYR A 17 -21.58 10.52 -2.63
CA TYR A 17 -21.82 9.22 -2.00
C TYR A 17 -21.14 8.08 -2.75
N VAL A 18 -21.26 8.04 -4.08
CA VAL A 18 -20.60 7.01 -4.91
C VAL A 18 -19.07 7.08 -4.78
N TRP A 19 -18.50 8.28 -4.79
CA TRP A 19 -17.07 8.47 -4.59
C TRP A 19 -16.61 8.01 -3.20
N ALA A 20 -17.36 8.35 -2.14
CA ALA A 20 -17.04 7.93 -0.77
C ALA A 20 -17.09 6.40 -0.61
N ILE A 21 -18.11 5.76 -1.19
CA ILE A 21 -18.23 4.28 -1.23
C ILE A 21 -17.06 3.69 -2.03
N GLY A 22 -16.68 4.32 -3.14
CA GLY A 22 -15.53 3.91 -3.95
C GLY A 22 -14.21 3.92 -3.19
N ILE A 23 -13.94 4.98 -2.41
CA ILE A 23 -12.74 5.04 -1.57
C ILE A 23 -12.77 3.99 -0.46
N LEU A 24 -13.93 3.78 0.18
CA LEU A 24 -14.09 2.73 1.19
C LEU A 24 -13.83 1.33 0.60
N ALA A 25 -14.42 1.04 -0.56
CA ALA A 25 -14.25 -0.22 -1.26
C ALA A 25 -12.79 -0.45 -1.69
N ALA A 26 -12.12 0.59 -2.22
CA ALA A 26 -10.71 0.54 -2.59
C ALA A 26 -9.81 0.23 -1.38
N GLY A 27 -10.11 0.81 -0.20
CA GLY A 27 -9.39 0.54 1.04
C GLY A 27 -9.50 -0.92 1.51
N GLN A 28 -10.68 -1.53 1.37
CA GLN A 28 -10.88 -2.94 1.71
C GLN A 28 -10.12 -3.87 0.75
N SER A 29 -10.16 -3.58 -0.55
CA SER A 29 -9.44 -4.37 -1.56
C SER A 29 -7.92 -4.33 -1.35
N SER A 30 -7.35 -3.14 -1.09
CA SER A 30 -5.91 -2.99 -0.82
C SER A 30 -5.46 -3.74 0.44
N THR A 31 -6.27 -3.73 1.50
CA THR A 31 -5.98 -4.47 2.73
C THR A 31 -5.91 -5.98 2.47
N MET A 32 -6.85 -6.52 1.68
CA MET A 32 -6.87 -7.94 1.34
C MET A 32 -5.61 -8.35 0.56
N THR A 33 -5.26 -7.63 -0.51
CA THR A 33 -4.04 -7.90 -1.30
C THR A 33 -2.77 -7.76 -0.45
N GLY A 34 -2.68 -6.76 0.41
CA GLY A 34 -1.54 -6.56 1.32
C GLY A 34 -1.35 -7.70 2.32
N THR A 35 -2.44 -8.29 2.82
CA THR A 35 -2.35 -9.46 3.72
C THR A 35 -1.79 -10.69 3.01
N TYR A 36 -2.29 -11.00 1.81
CA TYR A 36 -1.81 -12.12 1.02
C TYR A 36 -0.36 -11.93 0.56
N ALA A 37 -0.03 -10.79 -0.06
CA ALA A 37 1.33 -10.50 -0.52
C ALA A 37 2.35 -10.62 0.63
N GLY A 38 1.96 -10.12 1.79
CA GLY A 38 2.77 -10.26 2.97
C GLY A 38 2.91 -11.71 3.48
N GLN A 39 1.86 -12.54 3.38
CA GLN A 39 1.92 -13.93 3.84
C GLN A 39 2.96 -14.69 3.01
N PHE A 40 2.91 -14.54 1.68
CA PHE A 40 3.90 -15.11 0.76
C PHE A 40 5.32 -14.59 1.05
N ALA A 41 5.49 -13.29 1.35
CA ALA A 41 6.80 -12.75 1.70
C ALA A 41 7.33 -13.29 3.05
N MET A 42 6.47 -13.41 4.07
CA MET A 42 6.88 -13.94 5.38
C MET A 42 7.21 -15.44 5.33
N GLU A 43 6.44 -16.24 4.60
CA GLU A 43 6.73 -17.66 4.41
C GLU A 43 7.98 -17.88 3.55
N GLY A 44 8.17 -17.06 2.51
CA GLY A 44 9.32 -17.15 1.61
C GLY A 44 10.66 -16.71 2.22
N PHE A 45 10.67 -15.62 3.00
CA PHE A 45 11.92 -15.04 3.54
C PHE A 45 12.20 -15.37 5.01
N VAL A 46 11.17 -15.52 5.84
CA VAL A 46 11.33 -15.55 7.31
C VAL A 46 10.87 -16.88 7.93
N GLN A 47 10.12 -17.73 7.22
CA GLN A 47 9.62 -19.04 7.68
C GLN A 47 8.91 -19.01 9.05
N ILE A 48 8.30 -17.88 9.46
CA ILE A 48 7.54 -17.77 10.70
C ILE A 48 6.03 -17.74 10.39
N GLN A 49 5.31 -18.75 10.89
CA GLN A 49 3.86 -18.89 10.80
C GLN A 49 3.17 -18.00 11.86
N LEU A 50 3.03 -16.69 11.57
CA LEU A 50 2.28 -15.76 12.43
C LEU A 50 0.78 -15.73 12.06
N PRO A 51 -0.14 -15.73 13.03
CA PRO A 51 -1.56 -15.64 12.76
C PRO A 51 -1.95 -14.28 12.15
N GLN A 52 -2.86 -14.30 11.17
CA GLN A 52 -3.27 -13.16 10.34
C GLN A 52 -3.66 -11.91 11.16
N TRP A 53 -4.35 -12.10 12.29
CA TRP A 53 -4.78 -11.00 13.17
C TRP A 53 -3.62 -10.23 13.79
N LYS A 54 -2.59 -10.93 14.29
CA LYS A 54 -1.40 -10.28 14.86
C LYS A 54 -0.63 -9.52 13.80
N ARG A 55 -0.59 -10.09 12.59
CA ARG A 55 0.10 -9.52 11.44
C ARG A 55 -0.53 -8.21 10.97
N ILE A 56 -1.86 -8.17 10.84
CA ILE A 56 -2.62 -6.97 10.47
C ILE A 56 -2.48 -5.89 11.55
N LEU A 57 -2.59 -6.25 12.84
CA LEU A 57 -2.42 -5.28 13.92
C LEU A 57 -1.01 -4.69 13.93
N LEU A 58 0.01 -5.51 13.70
CA LEU A 58 1.40 -5.05 13.72
C LEU A 58 1.71 -4.13 12.53
N THR A 59 1.32 -4.50 11.30
CA THR A 59 1.53 -3.62 10.14
C THR A 59 0.70 -2.36 10.20
N ARG A 60 -0.55 -2.40 10.70
CA ARG A 60 -1.36 -1.19 10.89
C ARG A 60 -0.82 -0.30 12.00
N SER A 61 -0.35 -0.87 13.11
CA SER A 61 0.29 -0.08 14.19
C SER A 61 1.63 0.51 13.76
N LEU A 62 2.44 -0.20 12.98
CA LEU A 62 3.68 0.34 12.43
C LEU A 62 3.43 1.40 11.36
N ALA A 63 2.38 1.25 10.54
CA ALA A 63 2.02 2.24 9.53
C ALA A 63 1.38 3.50 10.14
N MET A 64 0.50 3.34 11.13
CA MET A 64 -0.16 4.46 11.82
C MET A 64 0.74 5.11 12.87
N GLY A 65 1.71 4.39 13.43
CA GLY A 65 2.64 4.87 14.44
C GLY A 65 3.35 6.18 14.08
N PRO A 66 4.07 6.28 12.93
CA PRO A 66 4.75 7.51 12.54
C PRO A 66 3.76 8.65 12.30
N THR A 67 2.58 8.36 11.72
CA THR A 67 1.53 9.38 11.51
C THR A 67 0.96 9.90 12.83
N LEU A 68 0.71 9.02 13.80
CA LEU A 68 0.20 9.36 15.12
C LEU A 68 1.23 10.14 15.93
N LEU A 69 2.49 9.69 15.92
CA LEU A 69 3.61 10.37 16.58
C LEU A 69 3.79 11.79 16.02
N LEU A 70 3.78 11.95 14.69
CA LEU A 70 3.89 13.26 14.04
C LEU A 70 2.70 14.17 14.34
N THR A 71 1.48 13.62 14.38
CA THR A 71 0.27 14.40 14.70
C THR A 71 0.34 14.94 16.13
N ILE A 72 0.80 14.13 17.09
CA ILE A 72 0.92 14.51 18.51
C ILE A 72 2.08 15.48 18.73
N PHE A 73 3.24 15.25 18.10
CA PHE A 73 4.43 16.09 18.30
C PHE A 73 4.38 17.42 17.55
N SER A 74 3.75 17.47 16.36
CA SER A 74 3.90 18.63 15.47
C SER A 74 2.77 19.66 15.58
N GLY A 75 1.59 19.34 16.11
CA GLY A 75 0.50 20.30 16.38
C GLY A 75 0.08 21.24 15.22
N GLY A 76 0.55 21.00 13.99
CA GLY A 76 0.54 21.98 12.90
C GLY A 76 0.89 21.33 11.56
N VAL A 77 0.20 21.78 10.51
CA VAL A 77 -0.02 21.12 9.22
C VAL A 77 1.23 21.08 8.32
N ASP A 78 2.32 21.73 8.71
CA ASP A 78 3.45 22.01 7.82
C ASP A 78 4.40 20.83 7.56
N HIS A 79 4.43 19.81 8.44
CA HIS A 79 5.30 18.62 8.26
C HIS A 79 4.60 17.39 7.66
N ILE A 80 3.29 17.45 7.41
CA ILE A 80 2.57 16.32 6.79
C ILE A 80 3.00 16.15 5.32
N THR A 81 3.31 17.27 4.64
CA THR A 81 3.81 17.28 3.26
C THR A 81 5.20 16.63 3.16
N GLY A 82 6.11 16.98 4.07
CA GLY A 82 7.47 16.41 4.06
C GLY A 82 7.52 14.91 4.35
N LEU A 83 6.61 14.39 5.20
CA LEU A 83 6.48 12.94 5.40
C LEU A 83 5.96 12.26 4.13
N ASN A 84 4.99 12.86 3.44
CA ASN A 84 4.46 12.31 2.20
C ASN A 84 5.53 12.23 1.11
N ASP A 85 6.34 13.29 0.96
CA ASP A 85 7.47 13.31 0.01
C ASP A 85 8.54 12.27 0.39
N PHE A 86 8.85 12.13 1.69
CA PHE A 86 9.79 11.11 2.15
C PHE A 86 9.28 9.68 1.89
N LEU A 87 8.00 9.41 2.17
CA LEU A 87 7.38 8.11 1.88
C LEU A 87 7.37 7.81 0.37
N ASN A 88 7.05 8.81 -0.47
CA ASN A 88 7.12 8.67 -1.93
C ASN A 88 8.55 8.35 -2.40
N CYS A 89 9.55 9.05 -1.85
CA CYS A 89 10.96 8.83 -2.16
C CYS A 89 11.38 7.39 -1.81
N VAL A 90 11.05 6.93 -0.60
CA VAL A 90 11.32 5.54 -0.17
C VAL A 90 10.61 4.53 -1.08
N GLN A 91 9.36 4.78 -1.45
CA GLN A 91 8.58 3.90 -2.32
C GLN A 91 9.21 3.74 -3.72
N MET A 92 9.77 4.82 -4.29
CA MET A 92 10.50 4.75 -5.56
C MET A 92 11.75 3.88 -5.48
N VAL A 93 12.48 3.91 -4.37
CA VAL A 93 13.66 3.06 -4.15
C VAL A 93 13.27 1.60 -3.90
N GLN A 94 12.08 1.35 -3.34
CA GLN A 94 11.59 0.01 -3.04
C GLN A 94 11.12 -0.76 -4.29
N LEU A 95 10.60 -0.06 -5.31
CA LEU A 95 10.16 -0.64 -6.59
C LEU A 95 11.22 -1.51 -7.28
N PRO A 96 12.46 -1.02 -7.55
CA PRO A 96 13.48 -1.82 -8.22
C PRO A 96 13.93 -3.03 -7.39
N PHE A 97 13.91 -2.92 -6.05
CA PHE A 97 14.24 -4.03 -5.16
C PHE A 97 13.19 -5.15 -5.20
N ALA A 98 11.91 -4.82 -5.41
CA ALA A 98 10.87 -5.80 -5.63
C ALA A 98 10.94 -6.44 -7.03
N ILE A 99 11.30 -5.67 -8.05
CA ILE A 99 11.37 -6.13 -9.45
C ILE A 99 12.56 -7.07 -9.68
N PHE A 100 13.71 -6.83 -9.06
CA PHE A 100 14.94 -7.63 -9.24
C PHE A 100 14.76 -9.14 -8.96
N PRO A 101 14.21 -9.58 -7.81
CA PRO A 101 13.95 -11.00 -7.57
C PRO A 101 12.88 -11.56 -8.50
N ILE A 102 11.83 -10.79 -8.81
CA ILE A 102 10.79 -11.22 -9.76
C ILE A 102 11.39 -11.49 -11.13
N LEU A 103 12.23 -10.58 -11.67
CA LEU A 103 12.91 -10.78 -12.95
C LEU A 103 13.88 -11.96 -12.95
N THR A 104 14.55 -12.19 -11.83
CA THR A 104 15.47 -13.33 -11.68
C THR A 104 14.70 -14.66 -11.65
N PHE A 105 13.57 -14.72 -10.94
CA PHE A 105 12.67 -15.89 -10.91
C PHE A 105 11.94 -16.13 -12.24
N VAL A 106 11.55 -15.06 -12.95
CA VAL A 106 10.91 -15.13 -14.27
C VAL A 106 11.92 -15.48 -15.38
N SER A 107 13.19 -15.08 -15.23
CA SER A 107 14.26 -15.45 -16.19
C SER A 107 14.86 -16.84 -15.96
N ASP A 108 14.59 -17.47 -14.82
CA ASP A 108 15.06 -18.82 -14.55
C ASP A 108 14.24 -19.87 -15.33
N GLY A 109 14.91 -20.51 -16.30
CA GLY A 109 14.31 -21.51 -17.18
C GLY A 109 13.87 -22.81 -16.51
N ARG A 110 14.11 -23.01 -15.19
CA ARG A 110 13.56 -24.18 -14.46
C ARG A 110 12.15 -23.97 -13.95
N VAL A 111 11.66 -22.74 -13.81
CA VAL A 111 10.28 -22.45 -13.36
C VAL A 111 9.35 -22.12 -14.54
N MET A 112 9.84 -21.46 -15.59
CA MET A 112 9.06 -21.02 -16.76
C MET A 112 9.25 -21.89 -18.03
N PHE A 113 9.18 -23.22 -17.86
CA PHE A 113 9.35 -24.27 -18.89
C PHE A 113 9.15 -23.86 -20.37
N GLN A 114 7.98 -23.34 -20.77
CA GLN A 114 7.57 -23.12 -22.18
C GLN A 114 6.97 -21.72 -22.48
N PHE A 115 7.24 -20.71 -21.64
CA PHE A 115 6.80 -19.32 -21.91
C PHE A 115 7.98 -18.34 -21.94
N LYS A 116 9.07 -18.73 -22.59
CA LYS A 116 10.08 -17.75 -23.01
C LYS A 116 9.42 -16.80 -24.01
N THR A 117 9.30 -15.54 -23.65
CA THR A 117 9.05 -14.48 -24.63
C THR A 117 10.22 -14.49 -25.60
N SER A 118 9.93 -14.85 -26.85
CA SER A 118 10.85 -14.71 -27.98
C SER A 118 11.20 -13.25 -28.23
#